data_AF-A0A644ZST5-F1
#
_entry.id   AF-A0A644ZST5-F1
#
_cell.length_a   1.000
_cell.length_b   1.000
_cell.length_c   1.000
_cell.angle_alpha   90.00
_cell.angle_beta   90.00
_cell.angle_gamma   90.00
#
_symmetry.space_group_name_H-M   'P 1'
#
loop_
_entity.id
_entity.type
_entity.pdbx_description
1 polymer ?
#
loop_
_entity_poly.entity_id
_entity_poly.type
_entity_poly.pdbx_seq_one_letter_code
_entity_poly.pdbx_strand_id
1 'polypeptide(L)'
;MDYQLSQPVSETLQGVDYINEWLRRLCLEQGFLRRFDQASARTVVARSCPDYRRLLINLFEPVAVNALGLALLGEDPRLLSVSSPLRRKLEMQFAPLTDAESDAALSAGAESLCAGLGIQNRQAIRYLSGLALGLRPRLRAALTGGTLEYVFLEL
;
A
#
# COMPACT_ATOMS: atom_id res chain seq x y z
N MET A 1 18.98 9.45 8.12
CA MET A 1 17.93 9.71 7.11
C MET A 1 16.65 9.33 7.83
N ASP A 2 15.79 10.31 8.08
CA ASP A 2 14.78 10.16 9.15
C ASP A 2 13.37 9.90 8.58
N TYR A 3 13.21 9.97 7.25
CA TYR A 3 11.99 9.51 6.57
C TYR A 3 11.96 7.98 6.50
N GLN A 4 10.84 7.41 6.96
CA GLN A 4 10.61 5.97 6.98
C GLN A 4 10.11 5.47 5.60
N LEU A 5 10.90 4.63 4.92
CA LEU A 5 10.45 3.89 3.74
C LEU A 5 9.45 2.80 4.14
N SER A 6 8.51 2.48 3.25
CA SER A 6 7.52 1.43 3.51
C SER A 6 8.19 0.05 3.60
N GLN A 7 9.23 -0.17 2.79
CA GLN A 7 10.14 -1.31 2.92
C GLN A 7 11.54 -0.81 3.31
N PRO A 8 12.00 -1.02 4.55
CA PRO A 8 13.28 -0.53 5.04
C PRO A 8 14.46 -1.18 4.31
N VAL A 9 15.52 -0.41 4.12
CA VAL A 9 16.79 -0.90 3.55
C VAL A 9 17.47 -1.80 4.59
N SER A 10 18.06 -2.90 4.14
CA SER A 10 18.83 -3.80 5.01
C SER A 10 19.97 -3.04 5.70
N GLU A 11 20.12 -3.23 7.01
CA GLU A 11 21.20 -2.65 7.81
C GLU A 11 22.59 -3.24 7.46
N THR A 12 22.62 -4.33 6.69
CA THR A 12 23.86 -4.90 6.17
C THR A 12 24.51 -4.04 5.07
N LEU A 13 23.74 -3.17 4.42
CA LEU A 13 24.29 -2.17 3.49
C LEU A 13 24.84 -0.99 4.30
N GLN A 14 26.04 -0.54 3.96
CA GLN A 14 26.71 0.54 4.68
C GLN A 14 27.08 1.70 3.76
N GLY A 15 27.24 2.88 4.35
CA GLY A 15 27.72 4.07 3.66
C GLY A 15 26.92 4.42 2.40
N VAL A 16 27.63 4.58 1.28
CA VAL A 16 27.04 5.01 0.00
C VAL A 16 26.05 3.99 -0.58
N ASP A 17 26.26 2.69 -0.36
CA ASP A 17 25.38 1.65 -0.90
C ASP A 17 24.01 1.68 -0.22
N TYR A 18 23.98 1.96 1.09
CA TYR A 18 22.75 2.19 1.83
C TYR A 18 21.99 3.40 1.25
N ILE A 19 22.69 4.52 1.07
CA ILE A 19 22.09 5.78 0.57
C ILE A 19 21.52 5.57 -0.84
N ASN A 20 22.26 4.90 -1.72
CA ASN A 20 21.82 4.61 -3.07
C ASN A 20 20.57 3.73 -3.10
N GLU A 21 20.54 2.67 -2.28
CA GLU A 21 19.36 1.79 -2.19
C GLU A 21 18.16 2.52 -1.57
N TRP A 22 18.39 3.35 -0.56
CA TRP A 22 17.36 4.18 0.06
C TRP A 22 16.75 5.16 -0.95
N LEU A 23 17.58 5.91 -1.67
CA LEU A 23 17.15 6.84 -2.73
C LEU A 23 16.41 6.10 -3.85
N ARG A 24 16.90 4.93 -4.26
CA ARG A 24 16.26 4.11 -5.28
C ARG A 24 14.83 3.72 -4.87
N ARG A 25 14.63 3.28 -3.62
CA ARG A 25 13.29 2.94 -3.10
C ARG A 25 12.39 4.17 -2.97
N LEU A 26 12.93 5.28 -2.48
CA LEU A 26 12.19 6.55 -2.43
C LEU A 26 11.70 6.96 -3.82
N CYS A 27 12.54 6.84 -4.87
CA CYS A 27 12.14 7.10 -6.25
C CYS A 27 10.99 6.19 -6.72
N LEU A 28 10.91 4.94 -6.26
CA LEU A 28 9.78 4.05 -6.57
C LEU A 28 8.50 4.54 -5.89
N GLU A 29 8.56 4.87 -4.59
CA GLU A 29 7.43 5.42 -3.84
C GLU A 29 6.90 6.71 -4.49
N GLN A 30 7.79 7.64 -4.83
CA GLN A 30 7.43 8.89 -5.51
C GLN A 30 6.88 8.64 -6.92
N GLY A 31 7.45 7.68 -7.66
CA GLY A 31 6.96 7.28 -8.97
C GLY A 31 5.54 6.73 -8.94
N PHE A 32 5.18 6.00 -7.87
CA PHE A 32 3.82 5.53 -7.63
C PHE A 32 2.88 6.68 -7.27
N LEU A 33 3.25 7.54 -6.31
CA LEU A 33 2.41 8.67 -5.88
C LEU A 33 2.05 9.63 -7.02
N ARG A 34 2.95 9.78 -8.00
CA ARG A 34 2.70 10.59 -9.21
C ARG A 34 1.62 10.04 -10.14
N ARG A 35 1.09 8.84 -9.90
CA ARG A 35 -0.02 8.24 -10.66
C ARG A 35 -1.39 8.69 -10.18
N PHE A 36 -1.45 9.42 -9.07
CA PHE A 36 -2.68 9.85 -8.43
C PHE A 36 -2.82 11.37 -8.44
N ASP A 37 -4.06 11.83 -8.35
CA ASP A 37 -4.34 13.21 -8.00
C ASP A 37 -3.75 13.53 -6.63
N GLN A 38 -3.06 14.66 -6.54
CA GLN A 38 -2.31 15.03 -5.34
C GLN A 38 -3.23 15.46 -4.19
N ALA A 39 -4.42 15.99 -4.46
CA ALA A 39 -5.38 16.32 -3.42
C ALA A 39 -5.95 15.04 -2.81
N SER A 40 -6.38 14.09 -3.64
CA SER A 40 -6.88 12.78 -3.19
C SER A 40 -5.84 12.02 -2.37
N ALA A 41 -4.59 11.91 -2.86
CA ALA A 41 -3.51 11.25 -2.14
C ALA A 41 -3.23 11.90 -0.77
N ARG A 42 -3.22 13.24 -0.70
CA ARG A 42 -3.06 13.97 0.57
C ARG A 42 -4.22 13.72 1.53
N THR A 43 -5.45 13.61 1.04
CA THR A 43 -6.60 13.28 1.88
C THR A 43 -6.44 11.91 2.50
N VAL A 44 -5.98 10.89 1.74
CA VAL A 44 -5.69 9.55 2.29
C VAL A 44 -4.66 9.64 3.42
N VAL A 45 -3.54 10.35 3.19
CA VAL A 45 -2.50 10.50 4.21
C VAL A 45 -3.03 11.22 5.45
N ALA A 46 -3.79 12.31 5.27
CA ALA A 46 -4.38 13.06 6.37
C ALA A 46 -5.38 12.22 7.19
N ARG A 47 -6.13 11.32 6.55
CA ARG A 47 -7.00 10.36 7.24
C ARG A 47 -6.21 9.32 8.02
N SER A 48 -5.08 8.85 7.49
CA SER A 48 -4.20 7.91 8.22
C SER A 48 -3.50 8.55 9.41
N CYS A 49 -3.12 9.83 9.29
CA CYS A 49 -2.40 10.58 10.30
C CYS A 49 -2.69 12.08 10.14
N PRO A 50 -3.57 12.67 10.96
CA PRO A 50 -3.95 14.08 10.84
C PRO A 50 -2.77 15.06 10.91
N ASP A 51 -1.77 14.77 11.75
CA ASP A 51 -0.59 15.60 11.96
C ASP A 51 0.60 15.28 11.04
N TYR A 52 0.37 14.50 9.97
CA TYR A 52 1.45 14.00 9.09
C TYR A 52 2.40 15.09 8.57
N ARG A 53 1.94 16.33 8.39
CA ARG A 53 2.77 17.44 7.90
C ARG A 53 3.93 17.80 8.83
N ARG A 54 3.85 17.41 10.10
CA ARG A 54 4.88 17.65 11.12
C ARG A 54 5.72 16.39 11.40
N LEU A 55 5.42 15.29 10.72
CA LEU A 55 6.02 13.98 10.98
C LEU A 55 6.76 13.47 9.74
N LEU A 56 7.80 12.67 9.97
CA LEU A 56 8.56 12.01 8.90
C LEU A 56 8.00 10.62 8.61
N ILE A 57 6.69 10.55 8.39
CA ILE A 57 5.99 9.29 8.11
C ILE A 57 5.98 8.98 6.61
N ASN A 58 5.81 7.70 6.28
CA ASN A 58 5.67 7.27 4.91
C ASN A 58 4.39 7.82 4.27
N LEU A 59 4.52 8.56 3.17
CA LEU A 59 3.36 9.14 2.45
C LEU A 59 2.80 8.19 1.39
N PHE A 60 3.59 7.21 0.96
CA PHE A 60 3.26 6.27 -0.10
C PHE A 60 2.35 5.15 0.41
N GLU A 61 2.66 4.58 1.56
CA GLU A 61 2.02 3.38 2.09
C GLU A 61 0.51 3.50 2.25
N PRO A 62 -0.06 4.54 2.91
CA PRO A 62 -1.52 4.62 3.05
C PRO A 62 -2.24 4.76 1.69
N VAL A 63 -1.61 5.44 0.72
CA VAL A 63 -2.14 5.55 -0.65
C VAL A 63 -2.06 4.21 -1.37
N ALA A 64 -0.94 3.50 -1.24
CA ALA A 64 -0.74 2.19 -1.87
C ALA A 64 -1.67 1.12 -1.31
N VAL A 65 -1.91 1.10 0.00
CA VAL A 65 -2.84 0.18 0.65
C VAL A 65 -4.27 0.41 0.18
N ASN A 66 -4.74 1.67 0.13
CA ASN A 66 -6.07 1.98 -0.38
C ASN A 66 -6.24 1.60 -1.86
N ALA A 67 -5.25 1.94 -2.70
CA ALA A 67 -5.27 1.57 -4.10
C ALA A 67 -5.27 0.04 -4.31
N LEU A 68 -4.52 -0.70 -3.48
CA LEU A 68 -4.52 -2.16 -3.48
C LEU A 68 -5.89 -2.72 -3.08
N GLY A 69 -6.56 -2.16 -2.07
CA GLY A 69 -7.90 -2.56 -1.66
C GLY A 69 -8.93 -2.47 -2.78
N LEU A 70 -8.85 -1.41 -3.60
CA LEU A 70 -9.69 -1.26 -4.79
C LEU A 70 -9.31 -2.27 -5.88
N ALA A 71 -8.02 -2.45 -6.15
CA ALA A 71 -7.53 -3.41 -7.14
C ALA A 71 -7.94 -4.86 -6.80
N LEU A 72 -7.94 -5.23 -5.53
CA LEU A 72 -8.39 -6.54 -5.04
C LEU A 72 -9.87 -6.83 -5.34
N LEU A 73 -10.69 -5.78 -5.47
CA LEU A 73 -12.10 -5.85 -5.82
C LEU A 73 -12.37 -5.64 -7.32
N GLY A 74 -11.33 -5.41 -8.11
CA GLY A 74 -11.46 -5.06 -9.54
C GLY A 74 -11.95 -3.64 -9.79
N GLU A 75 -11.92 -2.76 -8.79
CA GLU A 75 -12.31 -1.35 -8.89
C GLU A 75 -11.12 -0.49 -9.41
N ASP A 76 -11.39 0.73 -9.89
CA ASP A 76 -10.31 1.65 -10.31
C ASP A 76 -9.47 2.09 -9.11
N PRO A 77 -8.16 1.74 -9.05
CA PRO A 77 -7.30 2.09 -7.92
C PRO A 77 -7.14 3.59 -7.68
N ARG A 78 -7.38 4.43 -8.71
CA ARG A 78 -7.23 5.89 -8.62
C ARG A 78 -8.30 6.56 -7.77
N LEU A 79 -9.42 5.89 -7.49
CA LEU A 79 -10.48 6.43 -6.64
C LEU A 79 -10.02 6.63 -5.20
N LEU A 80 -9.06 5.82 -4.73
CA LEU A 80 -8.42 5.88 -3.41
C LEU A 80 -9.35 5.85 -2.19
N SER A 81 -10.66 5.75 -2.36
CA SER A 81 -11.64 5.70 -1.28
C SER A 81 -12.25 4.31 -1.20
N VAL A 82 -11.98 3.59 -0.11
CA VAL A 82 -12.55 2.27 0.17
C VAL A 82 -13.70 2.46 1.15
N SER A 83 -14.90 2.63 0.60
CA SER A 83 -16.12 2.85 1.36
C SER A 83 -16.52 1.63 2.19
N SER A 84 -17.42 1.84 3.15
CA SER A 84 -17.89 0.76 4.04
C SER A 84 -18.43 -0.48 3.28
N PRO A 85 -19.22 -0.35 2.18
CA PRO A 85 -19.61 -1.52 1.37
C PRO A 85 -18.42 -2.25 0.74
N LEU A 86 -17.39 -1.53 0.28
CA LEU A 86 -16.19 -2.13 -0.32
C LEU A 86 -15.34 -2.85 0.73
N ARG A 87 -15.17 -2.27 1.93
CA ARG A 87 -14.52 -2.94 3.06
C ARG A 87 -15.22 -4.25 3.40
N ARG A 88 -16.55 -4.25 3.43
CA ARG A 88 -17.33 -5.46 3.72
C ARG A 88 -17.14 -6.54 2.65
N LYS A 89 -16.98 -6.16 1.38
CA LYS A 89 -16.61 -7.11 0.32
C LYS A 89 -15.22 -7.72 0.57
N LEU A 90 -14.23 -6.89 0.92
CA LEU A 90 -12.88 -7.35 1.28
C LEU A 90 -12.92 -8.29 2.50
N GLU A 91 -13.70 -7.96 3.52
CA GLU A 91 -13.91 -8.82 4.69
C GLU A 91 -14.45 -10.20 4.30
N MET A 92 -15.53 -10.24 3.53
CA MET A 92 -16.11 -11.51 3.05
C MET A 92 -15.15 -12.31 2.17
N GLN A 93 -14.35 -11.63 1.35
CA GLN A 93 -13.38 -12.27 0.46
C GLN A 93 -12.20 -12.88 1.22
N PHE A 94 -11.68 -12.20 2.26
CA PHE A 94 -10.47 -12.61 2.97
C PHE A 94 -10.72 -13.40 4.26
N ALA A 95 -11.88 -13.25 4.90
CA ALA A 95 -12.20 -13.99 6.14
C ALA A 95 -12.06 -15.52 6.02
N PRO A 96 -12.45 -16.19 4.92
CA PRO A 96 -12.33 -17.65 4.82
C PRO A 96 -10.96 -18.12 4.35
N LEU A 97 -10.07 -17.22 3.91
CA LEU A 97 -8.81 -17.59 3.27
C LEU A 97 -7.77 -18.04 4.30
N THR A 98 -7.01 -19.07 3.92
CA THR A 98 -5.75 -19.42 4.58
C THR A 98 -4.69 -18.35 4.32
N ASP A 99 -3.55 -18.43 5.03
CA ASP A 99 -2.41 -17.53 4.78
C ASP A 99 -1.90 -17.63 3.34
N ALA A 100 -1.81 -18.84 2.80
CA ALA A 100 -1.32 -19.07 1.44
C ALA A 100 -2.29 -18.52 0.37
N GLU A 101 -3.60 -18.70 0.57
CA GLU A 101 -4.61 -18.13 -0.32
C GLU A 101 -4.66 -16.60 -0.21
N SER A 102 -4.46 -16.06 0.99
CA SER A 102 -4.34 -14.61 1.19
C SER A 102 -3.13 -14.04 0.48
N ASP A 103 -1.96 -14.69 0.58
CA ASP A 103 -0.74 -14.27 -0.12
C ASP A 103 -0.92 -14.33 -1.65
N ALA A 104 -1.60 -15.36 -2.16
CA ALA A 104 -1.94 -15.48 -3.58
C ALA A 104 -2.89 -14.36 -4.04
N ALA A 105 -3.95 -14.07 -3.27
CA ALA A 105 -4.90 -13.00 -3.56
C ALA A 105 -4.22 -11.62 -3.53
N LEU A 106 -3.36 -11.36 -2.54
CA LEU A 106 -2.58 -10.12 -2.43
C LEU A 106 -1.60 -9.96 -3.60
N SER A 107 -0.96 -11.04 -4.04
CA SER A 107 -0.08 -11.03 -5.21
C SER A 107 -0.84 -10.68 -6.48
N ALA A 108 -1.99 -11.33 -6.73
CA ALA A 108 -2.86 -11.02 -7.86
C ALA A 108 -3.43 -9.59 -7.80
N GLY A 109 -3.74 -9.10 -6.59
CA GLY A 109 -4.15 -7.71 -6.37
C GLY A 109 -3.04 -6.71 -6.72
N ALA A 110 -1.79 -7.00 -6.36
CA ALA A 110 -0.65 -6.16 -6.72
C ALA A 110 -0.40 -6.12 -8.24
N GLU A 111 -0.57 -7.26 -8.92
CA GLU A 111 -0.51 -7.33 -10.39
C GLU A 111 -1.62 -6.50 -11.04
N SER A 112 -2.85 -6.64 -10.54
CA SER A 112 -4.02 -5.87 -11.01
C SER A 112 -3.84 -4.37 -10.77
N LEU A 113 -3.28 -3.98 -9.62
CA LEU A 113 -2.93 -2.60 -9.30
C LEU A 113 -1.91 -2.05 -10.29
N CYS A 114 -0.83 -2.79 -10.55
CA CYS A 114 0.20 -2.37 -11.50
C CYS A 114 -0.38 -2.21 -12.91
N ALA A 115 -1.22 -3.15 -13.35
CA ALA A 115 -1.91 -3.08 -14.63
C ALA A 115 -2.84 -1.85 -14.71
N GLY A 116 -3.69 -1.64 -13.71
CA GLY A 116 -4.61 -0.50 -13.64
C GLY A 116 -3.90 0.85 -13.64
N LEU A 117 -2.69 0.93 -13.07
CA LEU A 117 -1.87 2.14 -13.04
C LEU A 117 -0.92 2.30 -14.23
N GLY A 118 -0.84 1.31 -15.13
CA GLY A 118 0.10 1.30 -16.26
C GLY A 118 1.57 1.22 -15.81
N ILE A 119 1.85 0.55 -14.70
CA ILE A 119 3.20 0.36 -14.17
C ILE A 119 3.85 -0.84 -14.85
N GLN A 120 4.89 -0.59 -15.64
CA GLN A 120 5.66 -1.62 -16.36
C GLN A 120 7.08 -1.82 -15.79
N ASN A 121 7.53 -0.90 -14.92
CA ASN A 121 8.86 -0.99 -14.32
C ASN A 121 8.92 -2.18 -13.36
N ARG A 122 9.80 -3.15 -13.65
CA ARG A 122 9.92 -4.40 -12.88
C ARG A 122 10.27 -4.16 -11.41
N GLN A 123 11.09 -3.16 -11.10
CA GLN A 123 11.45 -2.82 -9.73
C GLN A 123 10.25 -2.26 -8.96
N ALA A 124 9.44 -1.41 -9.60
CA ALA A 124 8.20 -0.89 -9.01
C ALA A 124 7.17 -2.00 -8.78
N ILE A 125 7.00 -2.91 -9.75
CA ILE A 125 6.11 -4.08 -9.61
C ILE A 125 6.55 -4.92 -8.40
N ARG A 126 7.83 -5.31 -8.32
CA ARG A 126 8.36 -6.08 -7.18
C ARG A 126 8.18 -5.36 -5.85
N TYR A 127 8.37 -4.04 -5.82
CA TYR A 127 8.18 -3.24 -4.63
C TYR A 127 6.72 -3.26 -4.17
N LEU A 128 5.76 -3.08 -5.10
CA LEU A 128 4.34 -3.15 -4.78
C LEU A 128 3.88 -4.55 -4.35
N SER A 129 4.40 -5.60 -4.98
CA SER A 129 4.15 -6.99 -4.53
C SER A 129 4.66 -7.21 -3.10
N GLY A 130 5.84 -6.67 -2.76
CA GLY A 130 6.37 -6.73 -1.39
C GLY A 130 5.47 -6.02 -0.37
N LEU A 131 4.91 -4.85 -0.73
CA LEU A 131 3.95 -4.13 0.12
C LEU A 131 2.67 -4.94 0.30
N ALA A 132 2.14 -5.53 -0.78
CA ALA A 132 0.91 -6.32 -0.74
C ALA A 132 1.06 -7.53 0.20
N LEU A 133 2.14 -8.29 0.08
CA LEU A 133 2.42 -9.41 0.99
C LEU A 133 2.67 -8.94 2.43
N GLY A 134 3.34 -7.81 2.61
CA GLY A 134 3.55 -7.17 3.91
C GLY A 134 2.25 -6.73 4.60
N LEU A 135 1.14 -6.58 3.85
CA LEU A 135 -0.16 -6.23 4.40
C LEU A 135 -0.86 -7.39 5.11
N ARG A 136 -0.53 -8.66 4.79
CA ARG A 136 -1.25 -9.84 5.31
C ARG A 136 -1.37 -9.86 6.84
N PRO A 137 -0.31 -9.63 7.64
CA PRO A 137 -0.43 -9.64 9.10
C PRO A 137 -1.41 -8.59 9.63
N ARG A 138 -1.39 -7.38 9.05
CA ARG A 138 -2.31 -6.29 9.41
C ARG A 138 -3.75 -6.61 8.99
N LEU A 139 -3.93 -7.17 7.80
CA LEU A 139 -5.24 -7.59 7.30
C LEU A 139 -5.84 -8.66 8.21
N ARG A 140 -5.07 -9.69 8.57
CA ARG A 140 -5.51 -10.77 9.46
C ARG A 140 -5.88 -10.27 10.86
N ALA A 141 -5.07 -9.38 11.42
CA ALA A 141 -5.38 -8.74 12.70
C ALA A 141 -6.69 -7.94 12.64
N ALA A 142 -6.88 -7.16 11.58
CA ALA A 142 -8.09 -6.35 11.37
C ALA A 142 -9.35 -7.21 11.17
N LEU A 143 -9.25 -8.29 10.39
CA LEU A 143 -10.33 -9.28 10.24
C LEU A 143 -10.71 -9.95 11.56
N THR A 144 -9.71 -10.26 12.40
CA THR A 144 -9.94 -10.84 13.74
C THR A 144 -10.63 -9.83 14.66
N GLY A 145 -10.30 -8.54 14.52
CA GLY A 145 -10.97 -7.42 15.20
C GLY A 145 -12.34 -7.05 14.62
N GLY A 146 -12.77 -7.67 13.53
CA GLY A 146 -14.08 -7.46 12.91
C GLY A 146 -14.25 -6.16 12.14
N THR A 147 -13.16 -5.47 11.77
CA THR A 147 -13.24 -4.23 10.97
C THR A 147 -11.97 -3.97 10.17
N LEU A 148 -12.12 -3.57 8.91
CA LEU A 148 -11.02 -3.10 8.06
C LEU A 148 -10.87 -1.56 7.99
N GLU A 149 -11.61 -0.81 8.81
CA GLU A 149 -11.62 0.67 8.78
C GLU A 149 -10.23 1.31 8.96
N TYR A 150 -9.36 0.70 9.76
CA TYR A 150 -8.00 1.20 10.02
C TYR A 150 -6.97 0.68 9.01
N VAL A 151 -7.37 -0.19 8.08
CA VAL A 151 -6.53 -0.72 7.01
C VAL A 151 -6.82 0.02 5.71
N PHE A 152 -8.11 0.13 5.35
CA PHE A 152 -8.54 0.77 4.11
C PHE A 152 -9.43 1.99 4.43
N LEU A 153 -8.98 3.16 4.01
CA LEU A 153 -9.58 4.45 4.39
C LEU A 153 -10.64 4.90 3.38
N GLU A 154 -11.63 5.63 3.85
CA GLU A 154 -12.62 6.35 3.03
C GLU A 154 -12.31 7.85 3.07
N LEU A 155 -12.45 8.51 1.91
CA LEU A 155 -12.12 9.92 1.70
C LEU A 155 -13.30 10.83 1.95
#